data_AF-A0A966XXH1-F1
#
_entry.id   AF-A0A966XXH1-F1
#
_cell.length_a   1.000
_cell.length_b   1.000
_cell.length_c   1.000
_cell.angle_alpha   90.00
_cell.angle_beta   90.00
_cell.angle_gamma   90.00
#
_symmetry.space_group_name_H-M   'P 1'
#
loop_
_entity.id
_entity.type
_entity.pdbx_description
1 polymer ?
#
loop_
_entity_poly.entity_id
_entity_poly.type
_entity_poly.pdbx_seq_one_letter_code
_entity_poly.pdbx_strand_id
1 'polypeptide(L)'
;MHIVAARQGILWLRQGWGSFRRSPMAWLALVSLYWFLIALLNQVPYIGPVLATIFLPAFSVSFMSVAQAIEAGNVPTLSLLWSGFRQRPATLITLGGLYLLAMLASLGLSAFADGGVLFNWIVMSDPPAADAIRDGRLASALLIGGLTGTPILMAFWFSPVLAAWRGMGAAKSLFYSFFASLKNWRAFLTYGMGVMAVGMVMS
;
A
#
# COMPACT_ATOMS: atom_id res chain seq x y z
N MET A 1 -8.48 -0.15 20.50
CA MET A 1 -7.17 0.18 19.90
C MET A 1 -6.10 -0.19 20.90
N HIS A 2 -5.18 -1.09 20.55
CA HIS A 2 -4.05 -1.47 21.40
C HIS A 2 -2.80 -0.71 20.94
N ILE A 3 -2.06 -0.14 21.89
CA ILE A 3 -0.74 0.45 21.64
C ILE A 3 0.28 -0.67 21.77
N VAL A 4 1.12 -0.85 20.75
CA VAL A 4 2.18 -1.86 20.75
C VAL A 4 3.54 -1.25 21.08
N ALA A 5 4.42 -2.03 21.68
CA ALA A 5 5.79 -1.61 21.97
C ALA A 5 6.57 -1.40 20.66
N ALA A 6 7.58 -0.51 20.69
CA ALA A 6 8.41 -0.22 19.51
C ALA A 6 9.02 -1.50 18.91
N ARG A 7 9.53 -2.43 19.74
CA ARG A 7 10.07 -3.73 19.29
C ARG A 7 9.14 -4.53 18.36
N GLN A 8 7.84 -4.26 18.40
CA GLN A 8 6.85 -4.97 17.60
C GLN A 8 7.08 -4.77 16.09
N GLY A 9 7.63 -3.63 15.66
CA GLY A 9 7.95 -3.42 14.25
C GLY A 9 8.97 -4.42 13.70
N ILE A 10 10.02 -4.72 14.46
CA ILE A 10 11.00 -5.75 14.12
C ILE A 10 10.36 -7.15 14.16
N LEU A 11 9.47 -7.39 15.13
CA LEU A 11 8.74 -8.66 15.20
C LEU A 11 7.82 -8.87 14.00
N TRP A 12 7.18 -7.83 13.46
CA TRP A 12 6.39 -7.93 12.23
C TRP A 12 7.23 -8.39 11.04
N LEU A 13 8.47 -7.91 10.91
CA LEU A 13 9.39 -8.38 9.86
C LEU A 13 9.71 -9.86 10.03
N ARG A 14 10.03 -10.29 11.26
CA ARG A 14 10.30 -11.71 11.56
C ARG A 14 9.10 -12.60 11.31
N GLN A 15 7.89 -12.13 11.65
CA GLN A 15 6.64 -12.85 11.41
C GLN A 15 6.33 -12.97 9.92
N GLY A 16 6.49 -11.88 9.16
CA GLY A 16 6.34 -11.90 7.70
C GLY A 16 7.31 -12.89 7.03
N TRP A 17 8.57 -12.88 7.45
CA TRP A 17 9.56 -13.86 6.97
C TRP A 17 9.19 -15.30 7.35
N GLY A 18 8.69 -15.51 8.57
CA GLY A 18 8.18 -16.80 9.02
C GLY A 18 7.01 -17.29 8.17
N SER A 19 6.05 -16.41 7.85
CA SER A 19 4.92 -16.72 6.97
C SER A 19 5.38 -17.10 5.56
N PHE A 20 6.34 -16.37 4.99
CA PHE A 20 6.94 -16.71 3.70
C PHE A 20 7.60 -18.09 3.71
N ARG A 21 8.44 -18.39 4.72
CA ARG A 21 9.16 -19.66 4.82
C ARG A 21 8.26 -20.88 5.01
N ARG A 22 7.05 -20.72 5.53
CA ARG A 22 6.09 -21.83 5.67
C ARG A 22 5.52 -22.31 4.34
N SER A 23 5.37 -21.44 3.35
CA SER A 23 4.79 -21.81 2.04
C SER A 23 5.34 -20.90 0.93
N PRO A 24 6.65 -20.96 0.63
CA PRO A 24 7.30 -20.05 -0.31
C PRO A 24 6.72 -20.18 -1.72
N MET A 25 6.42 -21.41 -2.16
CA MET A 25 5.84 -21.64 -3.49
C MET A 25 4.43 -21.07 -3.64
N ALA A 26 3.61 -21.12 -2.59
CA ALA A 26 2.28 -20.52 -2.62
C ALA A 26 2.36 -18.99 -2.72
N TRP A 27 3.25 -18.37 -1.94
CA TRP A 27 3.51 -16.93 -2.03
C TRP A 27 4.01 -16.52 -3.41
N LEU A 28 5.00 -17.24 -3.95
CA LEU A 28 5.54 -16.96 -5.29
C LEU A 28 4.46 -17.09 -6.37
N ALA A 29 3.63 -18.13 -6.32
CA ALA A 29 2.56 -18.33 -7.30
C ALA A 29 1.51 -17.21 -7.24
N LEU A 30 1.05 -16.84 -6.03
CA LEU A 30 0.03 -15.81 -5.83
C LEU A 30 0.54 -14.39 -6.15
N VAL A 31 1.78 -14.07 -5.75
CA VAL A 31 2.40 -12.79 -6.07
C VAL A 31 2.68 -12.68 -7.57
N SER A 32 3.17 -13.75 -8.20
CA SER A 32 3.34 -13.79 -9.67
C SER A 32 2.01 -13.61 -10.40
N LEU A 33 0.95 -14.27 -9.94
CA LEU A 33 -0.39 -14.12 -10.51
C LEU A 33 -0.91 -12.68 -10.34
N TYR A 34 -0.73 -12.08 -9.17
CA TYR A 34 -1.06 -10.67 -8.95
C TYR A 34 -0.32 -9.74 -9.93
N TRP A 35 1.00 -9.88 -10.04
CA TRP A 35 1.79 -9.06 -10.96
C TRP A 35 1.43 -9.28 -12.42
N PHE A 36 1.11 -10.52 -12.81
CA PHE A 36 0.62 -10.83 -14.15
C PHE A 36 -0.71 -10.12 -14.44
N LEU A 37 -1.65 -10.11 -13.48
CA LEU A 37 -2.92 -9.39 -13.62
C LEU A 37 -2.69 -7.87 -13.71
N ILE A 38 -1.82 -7.31 -12.89
CA ILE A 38 -1.47 -5.88 -12.94
C ILE A 38 -0.83 -5.52 -14.28
N ALA A 39 0.08 -6.35 -14.79
CA ALA A 39 0.69 -6.16 -16.11
C ALA A 39 -0.37 -6.16 -17.21
N LEU A 40 -1.32 -7.11 -17.17
CA LEU A 40 -2.43 -7.18 -18.12
C LEU A 40 -3.33 -5.93 -18.06
N LEU A 41 -3.65 -5.44 -16.86
CA LEU A 41 -4.41 -4.20 -16.68
C LEU A 41 -3.67 -3.01 -17.30
N ASN A 42 -2.37 -2.91 -17.04
CA ASN A 42 -1.53 -1.80 -17.51
C ASN A 42 -1.29 -1.80 -19.03
N GLN A 43 -1.68 -2.84 -19.75
CA GLN A 43 -1.72 -2.81 -21.23
C GLN A 43 -2.71 -1.76 -21.76
N VAL A 44 -3.67 -1.32 -20.95
CA VAL A 44 -4.60 -0.23 -21.28
C VAL A 44 -4.07 1.08 -20.68
N PRO A 45 -3.54 2.02 -21.49
CA PRO A 45 -3.00 3.27 -20.98
C PRO A 45 -4.04 4.05 -20.18
N TYR A 46 -3.60 4.70 -19.11
CA TYR A 46 -4.39 5.52 -18.18
C TYR A 46 -5.47 4.76 -17.38
N ILE A 47 -6.27 3.91 -18.02
CA ILE A 47 -7.35 3.13 -17.37
C ILE A 47 -6.77 1.99 -16.53
N GLY A 48 -5.76 1.28 -17.05
CA GLY A 48 -5.10 0.17 -16.35
C GLY A 48 -4.60 0.57 -14.96
N PRO A 49 -3.75 1.61 -14.84
CA PRO A 49 -3.26 2.11 -13.55
C PRO A 49 -4.38 2.58 -12.61
N VAL A 50 -5.43 3.22 -13.14
CA VAL A 50 -6.60 3.64 -12.35
C VAL A 50 -7.32 2.44 -11.76
N LEU A 51 -7.62 1.42 -12.57
CA LEU A 51 -8.26 0.19 -12.10
C LEU A 51 -7.38 -0.57 -11.11
N ALA A 52 -6.07 -0.67 -11.38
CA ALA A 52 -5.10 -1.28 -10.47
C ALA A 52 -5.13 -0.59 -9.09
N THR A 53 -5.20 0.73 -9.08
CA THR A 53 -5.29 1.54 -7.86
C THR A 53 -6.61 1.32 -7.12
N ILE A 54 -7.73 1.26 -7.85
CA ILE A 54 -9.06 1.02 -7.27
C ILE A 54 -9.17 -0.39 -6.66
N PHE A 55 -8.55 -1.39 -7.29
CA PHE A 55 -8.56 -2.77 -6.81
C PHE A 55 -7.50 -3.09 -5.75
N LEU A 56 -6.56 -2.18 -5.52
CA LEU A 56 -5.49 -2.34 -4.52
C LEU A 56 -6.01 -2.75 -3.12
N PRO A 57 -7.09 -2.14 -2.56
CA PRO A 57 -7.64 -2.57 -1.27
C PRO A 57 -8.14 -4.02 -1.27
N ALA A 58 -8.76 -4.47 -2.36
CA ALA A 58 -9.24 -5.83 -2.47
C ALA A 58 -8.08 -6.84 -2.50
N PHE A 59 -7.04 -6.57 -3.29
CA PHE A 59 -5.84 -7.42 -3.31
C PHE A 59 -5.10 -7.40 -1.96
N SER A 60 -5.05 -6.26 -1.27
CA SER A 60 -4.50 -6.17 0.09
C SER A 60 -5.21 -7.12 1.06
N VAL A 61 -6.55 -7.14 1.05
CA VAL A 61 -7.35 -8.08 1.86
C VAL A 61 -7.10 -9.53 1.44
N SER A 62 -6.96 -9.80 0.14
CA SER A 62 -6.65 -11.15 -0.35
C SER A 62 -5.31 -11.65 0.18
N PHE A 63 -4.24 -10.83 0.13
CA PHE A 63 -2.94 -11.22 0.67
C PHE A 63 -2.95 -11.40 2.19
N MET A 64 -3.73 -10.61 2.92
CA MET A 64 -3.94 -10.87 4.35
C MET A 64 -4.67 -12.20 4.60
N SER A 65 -5.64 -12.54 3.75
CA SER A 65 -6.35 -13.83 3.82
C SER A 65 -5.41 -15.01 3.48
N VAL A 66 -4.46 -14.82 2.57
CA VAL A 66 -3.39 -15.79 2.27
C VAL A 66 -2.49 -16.01 3.48
N ALA A 67 -2.01 -14.94 4.10
CA ALA A 67 -1.20 -15.03 5.32
C ALA A 67 -1.95 -15.77 6.43
N GLN A 68 -3.23 -15.46 6.65
CA GLN A 68 -4.08 -16.14 7.62
C GLN A 68 -4.24 -17.63 7.32
N ALA A 69 -4.42 -18.01 6.05
CA ALA A 69 -4.55 -19.41 5.65
C ALA A 69 -3.26 -20.21 5.94
N ILE A 70 -2.09 -19.65 5.60
CA ILE A 70 -0.79 -20.26 5.87
C ILE A 70 -0.54 -20.37 7.38
N GLU A 71 -0.93 -19.36 8.15
CA GLU A 71 -0.80 -19.40 9.61
C GLU A 71 -1.66 -20.46 10.26
N ALA A 72 -2.84 -20.75 9.69
CA ALA A 72 -3.72 -21.83 10.09
C ALA A 72 -3.26 -23.22 9.62
N GLY A 73 -2.13 -23.33 8.92
CA GLY A 73 -1.61 -24.60 8.39
C GLY A 73 -2.28 -25.06 7.10
N ASN A 74 -3.09 -24.22 6.46
CA ASN A 74 -3.73 -24.53 5.18
C ASN A 74 -2.81 -24.18 4.01
N VAL A 75 -2.94 -24.92 2.91
CA VAL A 75 -2.25 -24.59 1.65
C VAL A 75 -3.12 -23.61 0.84
N PRO A 76 -2.65 -22.37 0.58
CA PRO A 76 -3.42 -21.39 -0.19
C PRO A 76 -3.62 -21.84 -1.63
N THR A 77 -4.85 -21.75 -2.12
CA THR A 77 -5.17 -21.92 -3.54
C THR A 77 -5.03 -20.60 -4.28
N LEU A 78 -4.82 -20.64 -5.60
CA LEU A 78 -4.79 -19.43 -6.45
C LEU A 78 -6.09 -18.62 -6.34
N SER A 79 -7.23 -19.31 -6.20
CA SER A 79 -8.54 -18.67 -6.03
C SER A 79 -8.64 -17.78 -4.80
N LEU A 80 -7.77 -17.97 -3.80
CA LEU A 80 -7.73 -17.12 -2.60
C LEU A 80 -7.34 -15.67 -2.93
N LEU A 81 -6.69 -15.42 -4.07
CA LEU A 81 -6.41 -14.07 -4.56
C LEU A 81 -7.69 -13.26 -4.84
N TRP A 82 -8.82 -13.92 -5.09
CA TRP A 82 -10.12 -13.29 -5.31
C TRP A 82 -10.93 -13.09 -4.02
N SER A 83 -10.41 -13.53 -2.86
CA SER A 83 -11.15 -13.49 -1.59
C SER A 83 -11.51 -12.08 -1.14
N GLY A 84 -10.64 -11.10 -1.36
CA GLY A 84 -10.92 -9.70 -1.03
C GLY A 84 -12.09 -9.11 -1.82
N PHE A 85 -12.29 -9.54 -3.07
CA PHE A 85 -13.42 -9.11 -3.91
C PHE A 85 -14.77 -9.68 -3.44
N ARG A 86 -14.76 -10.67 -2.55
CA ARG A 86 -15.99 -11.25 -1.97
C ARG A 86 -16.33 -10.62 -0.61
N GLN A 87 -15.38 -9.96 0.03
CA GLN A 87 -15.52 -9.40 1.37
C GLN A 87 -15.78 -7.90 1.31
N ARG A 88 -17.06 -7.51 1.25
CA ARG A 88 -17.50 -6.10 1.12
C ARG A 88 -16.90 -5.37 -0.09
N PRO A 89 -17.11 -5.89 -1.31
CA PRO A 89 -16.54 -5.30 -2.53
C PRO A 89 -16.88 -3.83 -2.69
N ALA A 90 -18.14 -3.44 -2.41
CA ALA A 90 -18.56 -2.04 -2.52
C ALA A 90 -17.69 -1.11 -1.65
N THR A 91 -17.47 -1.47 -0.38
CA THR A 91 -16.64 -0.66 0.53
C THR A 91 -15.18 -0.63 0.11
N LEU A 92 -14.64 -1.75 -0.36
CA LEU A 92 -13.24 -1.82 -0.83
C LEU A 92 -13.02 -1.01 -2.10
N ILE A 93 -13.98 -1.03 -3.04
CA ILE A 93 -13.97 -0.18 -4.24
C ILE A 93 -14.07 1.30 -3.84
N THR A 94 -14.96 1.64 -2.90
CA THR A 94 -15.03 3.01 -2.36
C THR A 94 -13.70 3.44 -1.75
N LEU A 95 -13.03 2.57 -0.97
CA LEU A 95 -11.70 2.87 -0.44
C LEU A 95 -10.68 3.05 -1.56
N GLY A 96 -10.73 2.24 -2.63
CA GLY A 96 -9.84 2.38 -3.77
C GLY A 96 -10.03 3.71 -4.50
N GLY A 97 -11.28 4.11 -4.71
CA GLY A 97 -11.61 5.43 -5.28
C GLY A 97 -11.17 6.58 -4.38
N LEU A 98 -11.39 6.48 -3.08
CA LEU A 98 -10.92 7.48 -2.11
C LEU A 98 -9.39 7.57 -2.07
N TYR A 99 -8.68 6.44 -2.19
CA TYR A 99 -7.23 6.41 -2.25
C TYR A 99 -6.72 7.12 -3.52
N LEU A 100 -7.32 6.81 -4.68
CA LEU A 100 -7.01 7.48 -5.94
C LEU A 100 -7.24 8.99 -5.84
N LEU A 101 -8.38 9.43 -5.31
CA LEU A 101 -8.69 10.85 -5.12
C LEU A 101 -7.69 11.53 -4.17
N ALA A 102 -7.34 10.89 -3.06
CA ALA A 102 -6.35 11.41 -2.12
C ALA A 102 -4.96 11.54 -2.77
N MET A 103 -4.55 10.55 -3.56
CA MET A 103 -3.30 10.58 -4.31
C MET A 103 -3.30 11.70 -5.34
N LEU A 104 -4.36 11.85 -6.13
CA LEU A 104 -4.49 12.95 -7.10
C LEU A 104 -4.50 14.32 -6.42
N ALA A 105 -5.18 14.46 -5.28
CA ALA A 105 -5.15 15.70 -4.50
C ALA A 105 -3.75 16.03 -3.97
N SER A 106 -3.00 15.00 -3.53
CA SER A 106 -1.60 15.15 -3.12
C SER A 106 -0.70 15.62 -4.26
N LEU A 107 -0.83 15.02 -5.45
CA LEU A 107 -0.07 15.43 -6.65
C LEU A 107 -0.48 16.83 -7.12
N GLY A 108 -1.78 17.16 -7.05
CA GLY A 108 -2.27 18.50 -7.36
C GLY A 108 -1.73 19.55 -6.40
N LEU A 109 -1.57 19.22 -5.12
CA LEU A 109 -0.97 20.12 -4.14
C LEU A 109 0.53 20.31 -4.40
N SER A 110 1.26 19.25 -4.73
CA SER A 110 2.68 19.36 -5.08
C SER A 110 2.90 20.16 -6.35
N ALA A 111 1.97 20.08 -7.31
CA ALA A 111 2.01 20.82 -8.57
C ALA A 111 2.17 22.34 -8.40
N PHE A 112 1.62 22.92 -7.33
CA PHE A 112 1.77 24.35 -7.02
C PHE A 112 3.20 24.74 -6.64
N ALA A 113 4.01 23.80 -6.17
CA ALA A 113 5.39 24.05 -5.74
C ALA A 113 6.45 23.56 -6.74
N ASP A 114 6.13 22.54 -7.53
CA ASP A 114 7.08 21.90 -8.45
C ASP A 114 6.75 22.10 -9.94
N GLY A 115 5.61 22.72 -10.26
CA GLY A 115 5.14 22.91 -11.64
C GLY A 115 4.65 21.62 -12.31
N GLY A 116 4.24 20.62 -11.54
CA GLY A 116 3.70 19.34 -12.03
C GLY A 116 4.76 18.27 -12.30
N VAL A 117 6.00 18.45 -11.84
CA VAL A 117 7.09 17.47 -12.06
C VAL A 117 6.72 16.10 -11.49
N LEU A 118 6.24 16.04 -10.25
CA LEU A 118 5.84 14.79 -9.62
C LEU A 118 4.65 14.13 -10.34
N PHE A 119 3.70 14.95 -10.81
CA PHE A 119 2.54 14.47 -11.53
C PHE A 119 2.94 13.84 -12.86
N ASN A 120 3.77 14.51 -13.67
CA ASN A 120 4.24 13.99 -14.94
C ASN A 120 5.05 12.71 -14.75
N TRP A 121 5.91 12.67 -13.73
CA TRP A 121 6.69 11.48 -13.45
C TRP A 121 5.84 10.27 -13.04
N ILE A 122 4.88 10.46 -12.14
CA ILE A 122 4.10 9.36 -11.57
C ILE A 122 2.94 8.95 -12.49
N VAL A 123 2.26 9.92 -13.11
CA VAL A 123 1.03 9.68 -13.90
C VAL A 123 1.33 9.52 -15.39
N MET A 124 2.19 10.37 -15.94
CA MET A 124 2.56 10.33 -17.36
C MET A 124 3.77 9.43 -17.63
N SER A 125 4.40 8.88 -16.58
CA SER A 125 5.64 8.10 -16.68
C SER A 125 6.78 8.89 -17.35
N ASP A 126 6.77 10.22 -17.23
CA ASP A 126 7.74 11.12 -17.84
C ASP A 126 8.83 11.51 -16.82
N PRO A 127 10.07 11.01 -16.96
CA PRO A 127 11.12 11.23 -15.96
C PRO A 127 11.41 12.71 -15.71
N PRO A 128 11.74 13.12 -14.47
CA PRO A 128 12.04 14.50 -14.17
C PRO A 128 13.26 14.98 -14.96
N ALA A 129 13.12 16.12 -15.62
CA ALA A 129 14.20 16.75 -16.37
C ALA A 129 15.35 17.21 -15.44
N ALA A 130 16.56 17.27 -15.98
CA ALA A 130 17.77 17.52 -15.19
C ALA A 130 17.80 18.91 -14.53
N ASP A 131 17.12 19.89 -15.12
CA ASP A 131 16.88 21.22 -14.57
C ASP A 131 16.00 21.17 -13.31
N ALA A 132 14.91 20.39 -13.32
CA ALA A 132 14.04 20.23 -12.16
C ALA A 132 14.76 19.61 -10.95
N ILE A 133 15.81 18.82 -11.19
CA ILE A 133 16.68 18.28 -10.14
C ILE A 133 17.62 19.38 -9.61
N ARG A 134 18.28 20.12 -10.52
CA ARG A 134 19.25 21.18 -10.16
C ARG A 134 18.60 22.34 -9.40
N ASP A 135 17.41 22.74 -9.82
CA ASP A 135 16.70 23.89 -9.25
C ASP A 135 15.90 23.52 -7.98
N GLY A 136 16.01 22.27 -7.50
CA GLY A 136 15.39 21.81 -6.26
C GLY A 136 13.87 21.57 -6.34
N ARG A 137 13.24 21.75 -7.51
CA ARG A 137 11.80 21.49 -7.72
C ARG A 137 11.42 20.04 -7.45
N LEU A 138 12.28 19.09 -7.82
CA LEU A 138 12.04 17.69 -7.49
C LEU A 138 12.11 17.46 -5.97
N ALA A 139 13.03 18.12 -5.27
CA ALA A 139 13.15 17.98 -3.82
C ALA A 139 11.93 18.56 -3.08
N SER A 140 11.45 19.75 -3.49
CA SER A 140 10.23 20.35 -2.93
C SER A 140 9.00 19.47 -3.21
N ALA A 141 8.91 18.89 -4.41
CA ALA A 141 7.87 17.95 -4.78
C ALA A 141 7.82 16.72 -3.87
N LEU A 142 8.98 16.10 -3.65
CA LEU A 142 9.12 14.92 -2.80
C LEU A 142 8.81 15.24 -1.33
N LEU A 143 9.20 16.43 -0.85
CA LEU A 143 8.86 16.87 0.50
C LEU A 143 7.36 17.04 0.68
N ILE A 144 6.68 17.73 -0.25
CA ILE A 144 5.23 17.91 -0.19
C ILE A 144 4.53 16.57 -0.31
N GLY A 145 4.90 15.77 -1.31
CA GLY A 145 4.36 14.42 -1.50
C GLY A 145 4.59 13.51 -0.30
N GLY A 146 5.71 13.65 0.41
CA GLY A 146 5.96 12.94 1.67
C GLY A 146 5.07 13.43 2.80
N LEU A 147 4.92 14.76 2.96
CA LEU A 147 4.10 15.38 4.01
C LEU A 147 2.60 15.07 3.84
N THR A 148 2.09 15.06 2.62
CA THR A 148 0.69 14.69 2.30
C THR A 148 0.51 13.19 2.20
N GLY A 149 1.49 12.47 1.65
CA GLY A 149 1.46 11.03 1.46
C GLY A 149 1.49 10.27 2.79
N THR A 150 2.21 10.78 3.80
CA THR A 150 2.26 10.16 5.14
C THR A 150 0.87 10.00 5.79
N PRO A 151 0.05 11.05 5.96
CA PRO A 151 -1.28 10.89 6.55
C PRO A 151 -2.22 10.05 5.67
N ILE A 152 -2.09 10.12 4.35
CA ILE A 152 -2.82 9.23 3.43
C ILE A 152 -2.44 7.78 3.73
N LEU A 153 -1.15 7.45 3.72
CA LEU A 153 -0.65 6.12 4.01
C LEU A 153 -1.16 5.62 5.36
N MET A 154 -1.10 6.46 6.41
CA MET A 154 -1.62 6.13 7.74
C MET A 154 -3.13 5.81 7.74
N ALA A 155 -3.92 6.58 6.98
CA ALA A 155 -5.36 6.38 6.84
C ALA A 155 -5.67 5.10 6.05
N PHE A 156 -4.86 4.72 5.07
CA PHE A 156 -5.13 3.54 4.23
C PHE A 156 -4.48 2.25 4.72
N TRP A 157 -3.45 2.32 5.57
CA TRP A 157 -2.62 1.16 5.97
C TRP A 157 -3.42 -0.04 6.47
N PHE A 158 -4.41 0.18 7.35
CA PHE A 158 -5.26 -0.88 7.91
C PHE A 158 -6.70 -0.85 7.38
N SER A 159 -7.09 0.21 6.66
CA SER A 159 -8.47 0.44 6.25
C SER A 159 -9.13 -0.69 5.46
N PRO A 160 -8.49 -1.30 4.45
CA PRO A 160 -9.09 -2.39 3.68
C PRO A 160 -9.48 -3.57 4.57
N VAL A 161 -8.60 -3.94 5.49
CA VAL A 161 -8.76 -5.11 6.36
C VAL A 161 -9.77 -4.81 7.47
N LEU A 162 -9.76 -3.59 8.00
CA LEU A 162 -10.79 -3.11 8.92
C LEU A 162 -12.18 -3.09 8.26
N ALA A 163 -12.26 -2.71 6.98
CA ALA A 163 -13.51 -2.77 6.24
C ALA A 163 -13.96 -4.23 6.04
N ALA A 164 -13.09 -5.08 5.50
CA ALA A 164 -13.41 -6.47 5.17
C ALA A 164 -13.71 -7.34 6.40
N TRP A 165 -12.83 -7.36 7.41
CA TRP A 165 -12.89 -8.30 8.53
C TRP A 165 -13.66 -7.78 9.73
N ARG A 166 -13.65 -6.46 9.98
CA ARG A 166 -14.41 -5.84 11.10
C ARG A 166 -15.74 -5.26 10.65
N GLY A 167 -16.06 -5.38 9.38
CA GLY A 167 -17.32 -4.89 8.84
C GLY A 167 -17.51 -3.39 9.04
N MET A 168 -16.45 -2.60 8.94
CA MET A 168 -16.55 -1.14 8.98
C MET A 168 -16.90 -0.54 7.61
N GLY A 169 -17.61 0.59 7.60
CA GLY A 169 -17.76 1.43 6.41
C GLY A 169 -16.49 2.24 6.12
N ALA A 170 -16.33 2.76 4.90
CA ALA A 170 -15.10 3.38 4.41
C ALA A 170 -14.61 4.55 5.30
N ALA A 171 -15.47 5.50 5.64
CA ALA A 171 -15.09 6.63 6.49
C ALA A 171 -14.62 6.18 7.89
N LYS A 172 -15.32 5.21 8.47
CA LYS A 172 -14.97 4.66 9.79
C LYS A 172 -13.65 3.89 9.73
N SER A 173 -13.41 3.06 8.70
CA SER A 173 -12.15 2.33 8.59
C SER A 173 -10.96 3.28 8.43
N LEU A 174 -11.09 4.34 7.60
CA LEU A 174 -10.08 5.39 7.43
C LEU A 174 -9.73 6.10 8.74
N PHE A 175 -10.75 6.53 9.48
CA PHE A 175 -10.58 7.17 10.78
C PHE A 175 -9.82 6.27 11.76
N TYR A 176 -10.28 5.02 11.93
CA TYR A 176 -9.65 4.09 12.85
C TYR A 176 -8.23 3.69 12.42
N SER A 177 -7.97 3.54 11.12
CA SER A 177 -6.64 3.27 10.60
C SER A 177 -5.68 4.43 10.88
N PHE A 178 -6.10 5.67 10.61
CA PHE A 178 -5.28 6.86 10.84
C PHE A 178 -4.81 6.95 12.31
N PHE A 179 -5.75 6.87 13.25
CA PHE A 179 -5.44 6.95 14.67
C PHE A 179 -4.72 5.70 15.20
N ALA A 180 -4.95 4.52 14.61
CA ALA A 180 -4.17 3.32 14.94
C ALA A 180 -2.71 3.48 14.52
N SER A 181 -2.45 3.98 13.31
CA SER A 181 -1.10 4.25 12.81
C SER A 181 -0.41 5.35 13.63
N LEU A 182 -1.12 6.43 13.93
CA LEU A 182 -0.59 7.56 14.71
C LEU A 182 -0.19 7.13 16.13
N LYS A 183 -1.02 6.34 16.81
CA LYS A 183 -0.70 5.84 18.16
C LYS A 183 0.46 4.84 18.18
N ASN A 184 0.72 4.16 17.06
CA ASN A 184 1.73 3.12 16.94
C ASN A 184 2.96 3.56 16.11
N TRP A 185 3.16 4.88 15.92
CA TRP A 185 4.25 5.43 15.09
C TRP A 185 5.64 4.86 15.44
N ARG A 186 5.90 4.58 16.72
CA ARG A 186 7.18 3.99 17.17
C ARG A 186 7.43 2.59 16.59
N ALA A 187 6.39 1.75 16.54
CA ALA A 187 6.50 0.43 15.92
C ALA A 187 6.71 0.57 14.41
N PHE A 188 6.00 1.50 13.76
CA PHE A 188 6.21 1.83 12.34
C PHE A 188 7.62 2.32 12.03
N LEU A 189 8.21 3.16 12.88
CA LEU A 189 9.59 3.62 12.70
C LEU A 189 10.58 2.46 12.80
N THR A 190 10.46 1.61 13.82
CA THR A 190 11.35 0.43 13.94
C THR A 190 11.17 -0.56 12.81
N TYR A 191 9.95 -0.70 12.28
CA TYR A 191 9.67 -1.48 11.09
C TYR A 191 10.40 -0.87 9.87
N GLY A 192 10.25 0.43 9.63
CA GLY A 192 10.93 1.14 8.55
C GLY A 192 12.47 1.04 8.64
N MET A 193 13.03 1.25 9.84
CA MET A 193 14.47 1.07 10.09
C MET A 193 14.93 -0.36 9.82
N GLY A 194 14.14 -1.36 10.23
CA GLY A 194 14.44 -2.77 9.96
C GLY A 194 14.42 -3.10 8.46
N VAL A 195 13.45 -2.56 7.71
CA VAL A 195 13.39 -2.73 6.25
C VAL A 195 14.60 -2.08 5.58
N MET A 196 14.96 -0.85 5.96
CA MET A 196 16.13 -0.17 5.42
C MET A 196 17.43 -0.93 5.70
N ALA A 197 17.61 -1.43 6.92
CA ALA A 197 18.79 -2.21 7.28
C ALA A 197 18.90 -3.51 6.46
N VAL A 198 17.79 -4.22 6.25
CA VAL A 198 17.77 -5.41 5.38
C VAL A 198 18.08 -5.03 3.94
N GLY A 199 17.49 -3.95 3.42
CA GLY A 199 17.75 -3.46 2.07
C GLY A 199 19.23 -3.14 1.83
N MET A 200 19.88 -2.45 2.77
CA MET A 200 21.31 -2.10 2.69
C MET A 200 22.24 -3.32 2.74
N VAL A 201 21.83 -4.41 3.39
CA VAL A 201 22.62 -5.66 3.42
C VAL A 201 22.49 -6.44 2.11
N MET A 202 21.41 -6.24 1.37
CA MET A 202 21.11 -6.96 0.12
C MET A 202 21.55 -6.21 -1.14
N SER A 203 21.91 -4.92 -1.03
CA SER A 203 22.42 -4.06 -2.11
C SER A 203 23.93 -4.17 -2.27
#